data_AF-A0A4C1WH95-F1
#
_entry.id   AF-A0A4C1WH95-F1
#
_cell.length_a   1.000
_cell.length_b   1.000
_cell.length_c   1.000
_cell.angle_alpha   90.00
_cell.angle_beta   90.00
_cell.angle_gamma   90.00
#
_symmetry.space_group_name_H-M   'P 1'
#
loop_
_entity.id
_entity.type
_entity.pdbx_description
1 polymer ?
#
loop_
_entity_poly.entity_id
_entity_poly.type
_entity_poly.pdbx_seq_one_letter_code
_entity_poly.pdbx_strand_id
1 'polypeptide(L)'
;MLVGRGPKLGGASDSNYLLACVRDDTIQLIDLRMSTIVRSFSHESFKVGCDWSRAAFGPGGRLLAVGAADGAAYVWNTNSGRLEAVLKDHS
;
A
#
# COMPACT_ATOMS: atom_id res chain seq x y z
N MET A 1 -10.04 -6.68 -6.05
CA MET A 1 -9.88 -5.59 -5.06
C MET A 1 -9.47 -6.24 -3.75
N LEU A 2 -8.18 -6.18 -3.41
CA LEU A 2 -7.73 -6.60 -2.08
C LEU A 2 -7.99 -5.44 -1.12
N VAL A 3 -8.62 -5.75 0.00
CA VAL A 3 -9.00 -4.77 1.03
C VAL A 3 -8.27 -5.13 2.30
N GLY A 4 -7.20 -4.39 2.60
CA GLY A 4 -6.40 -4.56 3.82
C GLY A 4 -6.77 -3.49 4.85
N ARG A 5 -7.06 -3.88 6.09
CA ARG A 5 -7.16 -2.92 7.21
C ARG A 5 -5.77 -2.56 7.70
N GLY A 6 -5.50 -1.27 7.78
CA GLY A 6 -4.20 -0.73 8.17
C GLY A 6 -4.01 -0.53 9.67
N PRO A 7 -2.75 -0.50 10.14
CA PRO A 7 -2.43 -0.19 11.52
C PRO A 7 -2.62 1.31 11.78
N LYS A 8 -2.70 1.59 13.07
CA LYS A 8 -2.91 2.90 13.69
C LYS A 8 -1.74 3.84 13.37
N LEU A 9 -1.97 4.85 12.54
CA LEU A 9 -1.02 5.93 12.25
C LEU A 9 -1.28 7.09 13.21
N GLY A 10 -0.32 7.39 14.10
CA GLY A 10 -0.27 8.63 14.90
C GLY A 10 -1.51 8.97 15.76
N GLY A 11 -1.47 8.63 17.05
CA GLY A 11 -2.25 9.29 18.11
C GLY A 11 -3.78 9.07 18.18
N ALA A 12 -4.46 8.68 17.11
CA ALA A 12 -5.91 8.41 17.12
C ALA A 12 -6.19 6.93 17.40
N SER A 13 -7.11 6.63 18.33
CA SER A 13 -7.34 5.28 18.89
C SER A 13 -7.87 4.23 17.92
N ASP A 14 -8.28 4.60 16.70
CA ASP A 14 -9.22 3.79 15.93
C ASP A 14 -8.65 3.42 14.55
N SER A 15 -8.64 2.13 14.22
CA SER A 15 -8.21 1.60 12.92
C SER A 15 -9.15 2.05 11.79
N ASN A 16 -8.93 3.23 11.22
CA ASN A 16 -9.76 3.85 10.19
C ASN A 16 -9.10 3.93 8.80
N TYR A 17 -8.02 3.19 8.55
CA TYR A 17 -7.36 3.22 7.24
C TYR A 17 -7.58 1.94 6.44
N LEU A 18 -7.92 2.10 5.17
CA LEU A 18 -8.08 1.04 4.19
C LEU A 18 -7.01 1.15 3.12
N LEU A 19 -6.43 0.03 2.72
CA LEU A 19 -5.68 -0.07 1.48
C LEU A 19 -6.53 -0.73 0.40
N ALA A 20 -6.54 -0.11 -0.78
CA ALA A 20 -7.17 -0.66 -1.97
C ALA A 20 -6.16 -0.67 -3.12
N CYS A 21 -5.94 -1.84 -3.72
CA CYS A 21 -5.26 -1.92 -5.01
C CYS A 21 -6.30 -1.76 -6.13
N VAL A 22 -6.07 -0.79 -7.00
CA VAL A 22 -6.95 -0.39 -8.09
C VAL A 22 -6.38 -0.92 -9.41
N ARG A 23 -7.24 -1.15 -10.41
CA ARG A 23 -6.84 -1.69 -11.73
C ARG A 23 -5.96 -0.74 -12.55
N ASP A 24 -5.86 0.53 -12.16
CA ASP A 24 -5.01 1.53 -12.81
C ASP A 24 -3.56 1.50 -12.28
N ASP A 25 -3.16 0.37 -11.69
CA ASP A 25 -1.86 0.15 -11.06
C ASP A 25 -1.56 1.09 -9.87
N THR A 26 -2.61 1.67 -9.27
CA THR A 26 -2.47 2.48 -8.07
C THR A 26 -2.85 1.70 -6.81
N ILE A 27 -2.19 2.06 -5.71
CA ILE A 27 -2.57 1.66 -4.37
C ILE A 27 -3.10 2.90 -3.66
N GLN A 28 -4.31 2.82 -3.12
CA GLN A 28 -4.95 3.93 -2.43
C GLN A 28 -5.04 3.66 -0.94
N LEU A 29 -4.63 4.65 -0.15
CA LEU A 29 -4.85 4.74 1.28
C LEU A 29 -6.07 5.61 1.55
N ILE A 30 -7.11 5.02 2.11
CA ILE A 30 -8.40 5.65 2.31
C ILE A 30 -8.64 5.79 3.82
N ASP A 31 -9.00 6.99 4.27
CA ASP A 31 -9.54 7.23 5.60
C ASP A 31 -11.03 6.89 5.58
N LEU A 32 -11.42 5.84 6.31
CA LEU A 32 -12.79 5.35 6.42
C LEU A 32 -13.70 6.28 7.22
N ARG A 33 -13.15 7.09 8.14
CA ARG A 33 -13.93 8.04 8.94
C ARG A 33 -14.35 9.24 8.10
N MET A 34 -13.43 9.71 7.28
CA MET A 34 -13.65 10.87 6.42
C MET A 34 -14.12 10.47 5.01
N SER A 35 -14.10 9.17 4.69
CA SER A 35 -14.38 8.61 3.37
C SER A 35 -13.56 9.27 2.26
N THR A 36 -12.29 9.57 2.53
CA THR A 36 -11.40 10.30 1.61
C THR A 36 -10.12 9.54 1.30
N ILE A 37 -9.57 9.74 0.11
CA ILE A 37 -8.25 9.23 -0.25
C ILE A 37 -7.21 10.12 0.43
N VAL A 38 -6.46 9.54 1.37
CA VAL A 38 -5.33 10.20 2.04
C VAL A 38 -4.15 10.27 1.09
N ARG A 39 -3.89 9.17 0.36
CA ARG A 39 -2.74 9.06 -0.53
C ARG A 39 -2.96 8.02 -1.62
N SER A 40 -2.37 8.28 -2.77
CA SER A 40 -2.21 7.31 -3.85
C SER A 40 -0.74 7.02 -4.06
N PHE A 41 -0.40 5.73 -4.21
CA PHE A 41 0.94 5.25 -4.48
C PHE A 41 0.96 4.57 -5.84
N SER A 42 1.95 4.91 -6.65
CA SER A 42 2.19 4.28 -7.94
C SER A 42 3.68 4.35 -8.27
N HIS A 43 4.09 3.52 -9.22
CA HIS A 43 5.43 3.55 -9.80
C HIS A 43 5.33 3.05 -11.24
N GLU A 44 6.15 3.58 -12.15
CA GLU A 44 6.08 3.25 -13.59
C GLU A 44 6.18 1.74 -13.87
N SER A 45 7.02 1.05 -13.11
CA SER A 45 7.24 -0.40 -13.23
C SER A 45 6.33 -1.23 -12.34
N PHE A 46 5.51 -0.61 -11.50
CA PHE A 46 4.60 -1.33 -10.61
C PHE A 46 3.32 -1.69 -11.36
N LYS A 47 2.91 -2.96 -11.28
CA LYS A 47 1.68 -3.49 -11.86
C LYS A 47 0.91 -4.30 -10.83
N VAL A 48 -0.39 -4.04 -10.68
CA VAL A 48 -1.24 -4.75 -9.71
C VAL A 48 -1.59 -6.13 -10.26
N GLY A 49 -1.11 -7.18 -9.58
CA GLY A 49 -1.53 -8.56 -9.82
C GLY A 49 -2.95 -8.76 -9.32
N CYS A 50 -3.93 -8.64 -10.22
CA CYS A 50 -5.35 -8.49 -9.90
C CYS A 50 -5.95 -9.63 -9.05
N ASP A 51 -5.33 -10.82 -9.03
CA ASP A 51 -5.89 -12.02 -8.37
C ASP A 51 -5.14 -12.46 -7.10
N TRP A 52 -3.90 -12.01 -6.88
CA TRP A 52 -3.09 -12.43 -5.72
C TRP A 52 -2.26 -11.34 -5.05
N SER A 53 -2.30 -10.09 -5.54
CA SER A 53 -1.53 -9.00 -4.91
C SER A 53 -1.99 -8.78 -3.47
N ARG A 54 -1.06 -9.05 -2.54
CA ARG A 54 -1.21 -8.72 -1.12
C ARG A 54 -0.54 -7.38 -0.84
N ALA A 55 -1.24 -6.53 -0.10
CA ALA A 55 -0.71 -5.29 0.45
C ALA A 55 -0.71 -5.39 1.97
N ALA A 56 0.39 -4.98 2.61
CA ALA A 56 0.55 -5.03 4.05
C ALA A 56 1.30 -3.81 4.56
N PHE A 57 0.95 -3.36 5.75
CA PHE A 57 1.73 -2.33 6.43
C PHE A 57 2.84 -2.95 7.27
N GLY A 58 3.97 -2.25 7.33
CA GLY A 58 5.03 -2.54 8.28
C GLY A 58 4.71 -2.11 9.71
N PRO A 59 5.55 -2.50 10.68
CA PRO A 59 5.41 -2.08 12.08
C PRO A 59 5.29 -0.56 12.22
N GLY A 60 4.32 -0.10 13.01
CA GLY A 60 4.04 1.32 13.20
C GLY A 60 3.41 2.03 11.98
N GLY A 61 3.02 1.29 10.94
CA GLY A 61 2.33 1.83 9.76
C GLY A 61 3.18 2.68 8.84
N ARG A 62 4.46 2.90 9.14
CA ARG A 62 5.35 3.81 8.40
C ARG A 62 5.74 3.29 7.01
N LEU A 63 5.66 1.98 6.80
CA LEU A 63 5.95 1.32 5.54
C LEU A 63 4.71 0.60 5.01
N LEU A 64 4.60 0.53 3.70
CA LEU A 64 3.60 -0.21 2.94
C LEU A 64 4.34 -1.11 1.95
N ALA A 65 4.11 -2.41 2.02
CA ALA A 65 4.65 -3.38 1.08
C ALA A 65 3.51 -3.94 0.20
N VAL A 66 3.70 -3.98 -1.12
CA VAL A 66 2.75 -4.57 -2.07
C VAL A 66 3.48 -5.45 -3.09
N GLY A 67 2.97 -6.65 -3.29
CA GLY A 67 3.42 -7.55 -4.36
C GLY A 67 2.89 -7.12 -5.72
N ALA A 68 3.78 -7.03 -6.70
CA ALA A 68 3.49 -6.68 -8.07
C ALA A 68 3.34 -7.93 -8.96
N ALA A 69 2.77 -7.74 -10.15
CA ALA A 69 2.57 -8.81 -11.13
C ALA A 69 3.89 -9.37 -11.70
N ASP A 70 4.98 -8.60 -11.63
CA ASP A 70 6.32 -9.04 -12.05
C ASP A 70 7.02 -9.91 -10.98
N GLY A 71 6.33 -10.24 -9.89
CA GLY A 71 6.88 -11.02 -8.77
C GLY A 71 7.70 -10.19 -7.78
N ALA A 72 7.94 -8.91 -8.06
CA ALA A 72 8.64 -8.01 -7.13
C ALA A 72 7.72 -7.57 -5.99
N ALA A 73 8.30 -7.20 -4.86
CA ALA A 73 7.62 -6.48 -3.79
C ALA A 73 8.11 -5.03 -3.74
N TYR A 74 7.18 -4.09 -3.84
CA TYR A 74 7.46 -2.66 -3.76
C TYR A 74 7.15 -2.17 -2.34
N VAL A 75 8.04 -1.36 -1.79
CA VAL A 75 7.93 -0.83 -0.42
C VAL A 75 7.92 0.68 -0.45
N TRP A 76 6.83 1.28 0.03
CA TRP A 76 6.66 2.72 0.14
C TRP A 76 6.67 3.17 1.59
N ASN A 77 7.11 4.41 1.78
CA ASN A 77 6.89 5.15 3.01
C ASN A 77 5.51 5.79 2.98
N THR A 78 4.68 5.47 3.96
CA THR A 78 3.27 5.89 4.00
C THR A 78 3.09 7.37 4.27
N ASN A 79 4.02 7.98 5.02
CA ASN A 79 3.98 9.40 5.36
C ASN A 79 4.43 10.26 4.18
N SER A 80 5.58 9.93 3.58
CA SER A 80 6.15 10.71 2.48
C SER A 80 5.53 10.36 1.12
N GLY A 81 5.00 9.15 0.96
CA GLY A 81 4.56 8.62 -0.34
C GLY A 81 5.69 8.11 -1.23
N ARG A 82 6.95 8.19 -0.77
CA ARG A 82 8.10 7.82 -1.58
C ARG A 82 8.26 6.29 -1.63
N LEU A 83 8.61 5.77 -2.81
CA LEU A 83 9.10 4.40 -2.94
C LEU A 83 10.48 4.30 -2.29
N GLU A 84 10.59 3.49 -1.24
CA GLU A 84 11.82 3.30 -0.47
C GLU A 84 12.62 2.10 -1.00
N ALA A 85 11.94 1.05 -1.48
CA ALA A 85 12.62 -0.12 -2.03
C ALA A 85 11.78 -0.88 -3.07
N VAL A 86 12.47 -1.58 -3.97
CA VAL A 86 11.92 -2.62 -4.81
C VAL A 86 12.71 -3.89 -4.53
N LEU A 87 12.03 -4.86 -3.91
CA LEU A 87 12.59 -6.16 -3.56
C LEU A 87 12.28 -7.12 -4.71
N LYS A 88 13.28 -7.42 -5.50
CA LYS A 88 13.24 -8.48 -6.52
C LYS A 88 14.07 -9.63 -6.01
N ASP A 89 13.63 -10.84 -6.33
CA ASP A 89 14.47 -12.00 -6.05
C ASP A 89 15.77 -11.87 -6.85
N HIS A 90 16.88 -12.13 -6.20
CA HIS A 90 18.19 -12.20 -6.86
C HIS A 90 18.44 -13.69 -7.08
N SER A 91 18.12 -14.17 -8.28
CA SER A 91 18.49 -15.52 -8.71
C SER A 91 20.00 -15.74 -8.64
#